data_AF-A0A7J7P771-F1
#
_entry.id   AF-A0A7J7P771-F1
#
_cell.length_a   1.000
_cell.length_b   1.000
_cell.length_c   1.000
_cell.angle_alpha   90.00
_cell.angle_beta   90.00
_cell.angle_gamma   90.00
#
_symmetry.space_group_name_H-M   'P 1'
#
loop_
_entity.id
_entity.type
_entity.pdbx_description
1 polymer ?
#
loop_
_entity_poly.entity_id
_entity_poly.type
_entity_poly.pdbx_seq_one_letter_code
_entity_poly.pdbx_strand_id
1 'polypeptide(L)'
;MKGWWGGGFGYGLWIGALVASGFSVVPVSSRLWKKHFELFGSCSSKDDSRKVASTLFPLLSSQLTRKKDHGRAEALLIAAYGKGLTIKSEVLLHNAA
;
A
#
# COMPACT_ATOMS: atom_id res chain seq x y z
N MET A 1 -4.70 -9.25 -26.86
CA MET A 1 -5.88 -8.41 -26.55
C MET A 1 -6.61 -8.81 -25.25
N LYS A 2 -5.93 -9.35 -24.21
CA LYS A 2 -6.60 -9.92 -23.00
C LYS A 2 -6.40 -9.11 -21.70
N GLY A 3 -5.49 -8.13 -21.68
CA GLY A 3 -5.03 -7.48 -20.44
C GLY A 3 -5.97 -6.43 -19.84
N TRP A 4 -6.77 -5.73 -20.65
CA TRP A 4 -7.59 -4.60 -20.19
C TRP A 4 -8.82 -5.05 -19.39
N TRP A 5 -9.38 -6.21 -19.74
CA TRP A 5 -10.52 -6.80 -19.05
C TRP A 5 -10.17 -7.28 -17.63
N GLY A 6 -8.98 -7.84 -17.45
CA GLY A 6 -8.56 -8.39 -16.16
C GLY A 6 -8.47 -7.32 -15.05
N GLY A 7 -7.97 -6.13 -15.38
CA GLY A 7 -7.87 -5.03 -14.42
C GLY A 7 -9.24 -4.49 -13.98
N GLY A 8 -10.15 -4.28 -14.95
CA GLY A 8 -11.51 -3.80 -14.66
C GLY A 8 -12.35 -4.81 -13.87
N PHE A 9 -12.23 -6.10 -14.21
CA PHE A 9 -12.92 -7.18 -13.50
C PHE A 9 -12.52 -7.26 -12.03
N GLY A 10 -11.21 -7.28 -11.75
CA GLY A 10 -10.71 -7.35 -10.38
C GLY A 10 -11.12 -6.14 -9.54
N TYR A 11 -11.06 -4.94 -10.13
CA TYR A 11 -11.51 -3.72 -9.47
C TYR A 11 -12.99 -3.79 -9.09
N GLY A 12 -13.87 -4.10 -10.05
CA GLY A 12 -15.31 -4.21 -9.80
C GLY A 12 -15.66 -5.27 -8.74
N LEU A 13 -14.98 -6.42 -8.77
CA LEU A 13 -15.16 -7.49 -7.81
C LEU A 13 -14.85 -7.04 -6.37
N TRP A 14 -13.73 -6.35 -6.16
CA TRP A 14 -13.36 -5.84 -4.83
C TRP A 14 -14.29 -4.74 -4.33
N ILE A 15 -14.67 -3.79 -5.19
CA ILE A 15 -15.64 -2.74 -4.81
C ILE A 15 -16.97 -3.39 -4.40
N GLY A 16 -17.50 -4.30 -5.23
CA GLY A 16 -18.77 -4.98 -4.97
C GLY A 16 -18.73 -5.79 -3.68
N ALA A 17 -17.68 -6.59 -3.45
CA ALA A 17 -17.53 -7.38 -2.23
C ALA A 17 -17.45 -6.52 -0.96
N LEU A 18 -16.68 -5.42 -0.99
CA LEU A 18 -16.54 -4.52 0.15
C LEU A 18 -17.83 -3.75 0.45
N VAL A 19 -18.49 -3.21 -0.58
CA VAL A 19 -19.77 -2.50 -0.42
C VAL A 19 -20.86 -3.44 0.07
N ALA A 20 -20.96 -4.65 -0.49
CA ALA A 20 -21.92 -5.67 -0.03
C ALA A 20 -21.68 -6.10 1.43
N SER A 21 -20.43 -6.01 1.91
CA SER A 21 -20.08 -6.26 3.30
C SER A 21 -20.33 -5.06 4.24
N GLY A 22 -20.85 -3.93 3.72
CA GLY A 22 -21.16 -2.73 4.48
C GLY A 22 -20.00 -1.75 4.68
N PHE A 23 -18.86 -1.96 4.01
CA PHE A 23 -17.73 -1.03 4.09
C PHE A 23 -17.92 0.17 3.17
N SER A 24 -17.54 1.36 3.65
CA SER A 24 -17.41 2.55 2.81
C SER A 24 -16.12 2.47 2.00
N VAL A 25 -16.23 2.35 0.68
CA VAL A 25 -15.07 2.21 -0.21
C VAL A 25 -14.68 3.55 -0.80
N VAL A 26 -13.43 3.97 -0.57
CA VAL A 26 -12.87 5.20 -1.12
C VAL A 26 -11.74 4.83 -2.10
N PRO A 27 -11.94 4.99 -3.41
CA PRO A 27 -10.89 4.77 -4.39
C PRO A 27 -9.75 5.79 -4.21
N VAL A 28 -8.52 5.30 -4.07
CA VAL A 28 -7.33 6.16 -3.94
C VAL A 28 -6.49 6.06 -5.20
N SER A 29 -6.18 7.21 -5.82
CA SER A 29 -5.29 7.24 -6.98
C SER A 29 -3.88 6.81 -6.61
N SER A 30 -3.24 6.00 -7.46
CA SER A 30 -1.89 5.48 -7.22
C SER A 30 -0.85 6.57 -7.01
N ARG A 31 -1.00 7.69 -7.74
CA ARG A 31 -0.12 8.84 -7.66
C ARG A 31 -0.14 9.50 -6.28
N LEU A 32 -1.30 9.55 -5.63
CA LEU A 32 -1.49 10.33 -4.40
C LEU A 32 -0.77 9.67 -3.21
N TRP A 33 -1.04 8.39 -2.96
CA TRP A 33 -0.39 7.68 -1.87
C TRP A 33 1.10 7.44 -2.14
N LYS A 34 1.50 7.22 -3.41
CA LYS A 34 2.93 7.12 -3.76
C LYS A 34 3.66 8.44 -3.51
N LYS A 35 3.06 9.58 -3.85
CA LYS A 35 3.63 10.90 -3.54
C LYS A 35 3.75 11.11 -2.03
N HIS A 36 2.75 10.70 -1.25
CA HIS A 36 2.74 10.84 0.21
C HIS A 36 3.91 10.12 0.89
N PHE A 37 4.30 8.94 0.39
CA PHE A 37 5.42 8.15 0.90
C PHE A 37 6.74 8.38 0.16
N GLU A 38 6.84 9.45 -0.63
CA GLU A 38 8.04 9.77 -1.43
C GLU A 38 8.44 8.64 -2.42
N LEU A 39 7.48 7.78 -2.77
CA LEU A 39 7.60 6.71 -3.76
C LEU A 39 7.25 7.21 -5.18
N PHE A 40 7.43 8.51 -5.45
CA PHE A 40 7.08 9.13 -6.73
C PHE A 40 8.35 9.54 -7.49
N GLY A 41 8.59 8.93 -8.66
CA GLY A 41 9.73 9.24 -9.53
C GLY A 41 10.10 8.07 -10.46
N SER A 42 10.95 8.30 -11.47
CA SER A 42 11.32 7.25 -12.43
C SER A 42 12.15 6.11 -11.82
N CYS A 43 12.66 6.29 -10.59
CA CYS A 43 13.40 5.30 -9.82
C CYS A 43 12.55 4.56 -8.78
N SER A 44 11.24 4.86 -8.66
CA SER A 44 10.35 4.14 -7.73
C SER A 44 10.19 2.69 -8.19
N SER A 45 10.94 1.79 -7.57
CA SER A 45 10.91 0.37 -7.86
C SER A 45 9.89 -0.35 -6.96
N LYS A 46 9.49 -1.55 -7.37
CA LYS A 46 8.70 -2.47 -6.52
C LYS A 46 9.43 -2.85 -5.22
N ASP A 47 10.74 -2.61 -5.15
CA ASP A 47 11.56 -2.90 -3.98
C ASP A 47 11.46 -1.77 -2.95
N ASP A 48 11.24 -0.54 -3.37
CA ASP A 48 11.12 0.62 -2.47
C ASP A 48 9.82 0.58 -1.67
N SER A 49 8.72 0.15 -2.28
CA SER A 49 7.46 -0.07 -1.56
C SER A 49 7.62 -1.09 -0.44
N ARG A 50 8.39 -2.18 -0.66
CA ARG A 50 8.64 -3.19 0.38
C ARG A 50 9.50 -2.65 1.51
N LYS A 51 10.50 -1.84 1.20
CA LYS A 51 11.34 -1.17 2.21
C LYS A 51 10.52 -0.22 3.07
N VAL A 52 9.77 0.70 2.46
CA VAL A 52 8.94 1.68 3.19
C VAL A 52 7.87 0.98 4.03
N ALA A 53 7.20 -0.04 3.48
CA ALA A 53 6.23 -0.82 4.24
C ALA A 53 6.89 -1.59 5.41
N SER A 54 8.11 -2.11 5.24
CA SER A 54 8.84 -2.77 6.34
C SER A 54 9.25 -1.79 7.44
N THR A 55 9.60 -0.55 7.08
CA THR A 55 9.91 0.51 8.05
C THR A 55 8.66 0.95 8.82
N LEU A 56 7.51 1.08 8.15
CA LEU A 56 6.24 1.45 8.77
C LEU A 56 5.57 0.31 9.55
N PHE A 57 5.89 -0.94 9.22
CA PHE A 57 5.30 -2.12 9.85
C PHE A 57 6.40 -3.14 10.19
N PRO A 58 7.27 -2.86 11.19
CA PRO A 58 8.40 -3.72 11.52
C PRO A 58 7.96 -5.14 11.90
N LEU A 59 6.82 -5.27 12.58
CA LEU A 59 6.22 -6.57 12.93
C LEU A 59 5.86 -7.43 11.71
N LEU A 60 5.60 -6.80 10.56
CA LEU A 60 5.25 -7.49 9.31
C LEU A 60 6.44 -7.61 8.34
N SER A 61 7.62 -7.08 8.70
CA SER A 61 8.79 -7.06 7.83
C SER A 61 9.20 -8.46 7.35
N SER A 62 9.10 -9.48 8.21
CA SER A 62 9.38 -10.87 7.86
C SER A 62 8.51 -11.39 6.70
N GLN A 63 7.30 -10.85 6.53
CA GLN A 63 6.35 -11.22 5.48
C GLN A 63 6.53 -10.42 4.18
N LEU A 64 7.43 -9.43 4.16
CA LEU A 64 7.68 -8.52 3.03
C LEU A 64 9.07 -8.72 2.40
N THR A 65 9.76 -9.81 2.76
CA THR A 65 11.15 -10.08 2.35
C THR A 65 11.29 -10.45 0.88
N ARG A 66 10.30 -11.10 0.25
CA ARG A 66 10.44 -11.64 -1.11
C ARG A 66 9.97 -10.63 -2.15
N LYS A 67 10.54 -10.67 -3.35
CA LYS A 67 10.14 -9.80 -4.48
C LYS A 67 8.67 -9.91 -4.86
N LYS A 68 8.06 -11.08 -4.69
CA LYS A 68 6.62 -11.30 -4.97
C LYS A 68 5.69 -10.61 -3.96
N ASP A 69 6.19 -10.20 -2.80
CA ASP A 69 5.39 -9.61 -1.73
C ASP A 69 5.14 -8.09 -1.94
N HIS A 70 5.51 -7.54 -3.10
CA HIS A 70 5.25 -6.13 -3.44
C HIS A 70 3.76 -5.76 -3.36
N GLY A 71 2.86 -6.66 -3.75
CA GLY A 71 1.41 -6.41 -3.62
C GLY A 71 0.95 -6.28 -2.16
N ARG A 72 1.56 -7.03 -1.23
CA ARG A 72 1.29 -6.91 0.21
C ARG A 72 1.78 -5.57 0.74
N ALA A 73 2.98 -5.17 0.33
CA ALA A 73 3.54 -3.88 0.68
C ALA A 73 2.68 -2.71 0.17
N GLU A 74 2.25 -2.73 -1.09
CA GLU A 74 1.38 -1.67 -1.62
C GLU A 74 0.02 -1.62 -0.89
N ALA A 75 -0.57 -2.77 -0.53
CA ALA A 75 -1.80 -2.80 0.26
C ALA A 75 -1.63 -2.17 1.65
N LEU A 76 -0.53 -2.48 2.34
CA LEU A 76 -0.19 -1.86 3.64
C LEU A 76 0.01 -0.35 3.51
N LEU A 77 0.67 0.11 2.45
CA LEU A 77 0.89 1.54 2.22
C LEU A 77 -0.41 2.27 1.90
N ILE A 78 -1.32 1.70 1.12
CA ILE A 78 -2.64 2.29 0.85
C ILE A 78 -3.44 2.41 2.16
N ALA A 79 -3.41 1.38 3.02
CA ALA A 79 -4.05 1.43 4.33
C ALA A 79 -3.41 2.49 5.25
N ALA A 80 -2.08 2.57 5.28
CA ALA A 80 -1.33 3.58 6.02
C ALA A 80 -1.68 5.01 5.57
N TYR A 81 -1.83 5.21 4.25
CA TYR A 81 -2.27 6.48 3.67
C TYR A 81 -3.68 6.85 4.14
N GLY A 82 -4.63 5.91 4.07
CA GLY A 82 -6.00 6.13 4.54
C GLY A 82 -6.09 6.44 6.04
N LYS A 83 -5.19 5.88 6.85
CA LYS A 83 -5.06 6.17 8.29
C LYS A 83 -4.36 7.52 8.57
N GLY A 84 -3.70 8.12 7.59
CA GLY A 84 -2.92 9.36 7.76
C GLY A 84 -1.53 9.15 8.39
N LEU A 85 -0.95 7.96 8.28
CA LEU A 85 0.40 7.70 8.79
C LEU A 85 1.47 8.45 7.97
N THR A 86 2.56 8.83 8.64
CA THR A 86 3.72 9.46 8.02
C THR A 86 4.99 8.68 8.37
N ILE A 87 5.99 8.69 7.49
CA ILE A 87 7.26 7.96 7.71
C ILE A 87 8.00 8.46 8.96
N LYS A 88 7.79 9.73 9.34
CA LYS A 88 8.48 10.38 10.47
C LYS A 88 7.88 10.06 11.85
N SER A 89 6.61 9.66 11.93
CA SER A 89 5.92 9.57 13.22
C SER A 89 6.25 8.30 14.04
N GLU A 90 6.58 7.17 13.41
CA GLU A 90 6.84 5.93 14.17
C GLU A 90 8.29 5.72 14.62
N VAL A 91 9.27 6.26 13.89
CA VAL A 91 10.69 6.23 14.35
C VAL A 91 10.82 6.93 15.71
N LEU A 92 10.01 7.93 15.98
CA LEU A 92 10.00 8.65 17.27
C LEU A 92 9.23 7.89 18.36
N LEU A 93 8.17 7.15 18.03
CA LEU A 93 7.39 6.40 19.02
C LEU A 93 8.11 5.13 19.49
N HIS A 94 8.90 4.47 18.62
CA HIS A 94 9.64 3.27 18.99
C HIS A 94 10.94 3.55 19.76
N ASN A 95 11.50 4.75 19.64
CA ASN A 95 12.70 5.16 20.38
C ASN A 95 12.39 5.82 21.75
N ALA A 96 11.10 5.95 22.10
CA ALA A 96 10.64 6.58 23.33
C ALA A 96 10.09 5.58 24.37
N ALA A 97 10.32 4.28 24.16
CA ALA A 97 10.01 3.19 25.09
C ALA A 97 11.28 2.41 25.43
#